data_AF-S4RNA8-F1
#
_entry.id   AF-S4RNA8-F1
#
_cell.length_a   1.000
_cell.length_b   1.000
_cell.length_c   1.000
_cell.angle_alpha   90.00
_cell.angle_beta   90.00
_cell.angle_gamma   90.00
#
_symmetry.space_group_name_H-M   'P 1'
#
loop_
_entity.id
_entity.type
_entity.pdbx_description
1 polymer ?
#
loop_
_entity_poly.entity_id
_entity_poly.type
_entity_poly.pdbx_seq_one_letter_code
_entity_poly.pdbx_strand_id
1 'polypeptide(L)'
;TLDTNSAHKELQISSDLRTMTRTGASHGHPHHPQQFERFAQALCRESFSSGHHYWEVDVGDDQWLGWSDASWCLEKRDDNFSVFHGGVKTALSVRGAPSPRRIGLHLHWEGGLLAFYRANSMEVIHEVRQRFLQPLYPGMWVGCLNEPLKIVDL
;
A
#
# COMPACT_ATOMS: atom_id res chain seq x y z
N THR A 1 -3.97 0.09 -11.26
CA THR A 1 -2.70 -0.57 -11.70
C THR A 1 -1.51 0.29 -11.28
N LEU A 2 -0.32 -0.30 -11.19
CA LEU A 2 0.93 0.37 -10.77
C LEU A 2 1.42 1.36 -11.82
N ASP A 3 1.93 2.51 -11.36
CA ASP A 3 2.57 3.52 -12.20
C ASP A 3 4.10 3.32 -12.21
N THR A 4 4.62 2.91 -13.36
CA THR A 4 6.05 2.69 -13.58
C THR A 4 6.88 3.97 -13.45
N ASN A 5 6.29 5.15 -13.66
CA ASN A 5 6.98 6.43 -13.53
C ASN A 5 7.25 6.81 -12.06
N SER A 6 6.45 6.25 -11.13
CA SER A 6 6.64 6.42 -9.69
C SER A 6 7.61 5.38 -9.10
N ALA A 7 7.83 4.26 -9.80
CA ALA A 7 8.49 3.10 -9.25
C ALA A 7 10.00 3.31 -9.02
N HIS A 8 10.45 2.92 -7.84
CA HIS A 8 11.88 2.87 -7.50
C HIS A 8 12.66 1.92 -8.41
N LYS A 9 13.93 2.25 -8.68
CA LYS A 9 14.83 1.51 -9.59
C LYS A 9 15.03 0.03 -9.26
N GLU A 10 14.91 -0.36 -7.98
CA GLU A 10 15.04 -1.76 -7.55
C GLU A 10 13.77 -2.60 -7.74
N LEU A 11 12.68 -1.98 -8.19
CA LEU A 11 11.42 -2.65 -8.41
C LEU A 11 11.30 -3.16 -9.84
N GLN A 12 10.99 -4.45 -9.95
CA GLN A 12 10.48 -5.07 -11.15
C GLN A 12 8.96 -5.10 -11.07
N ILE A 13 8.30 -4.51 -12.06
CA ILE A 13 6.84 -4.52 -12.19
C ILE A 13 6.46 -5.50 -13.32
N SER A 14 5.48 -6.35 -13.07
CA SER A 14 4.94 -7.29 -14.06
C SER A 14 4.29 -6.57 -15.23
N SER A 15 4.20 -7.23 -16.39
CA SER A 15 3.59 -6.65 -17.61
C SER A 15 2.12 -6.28 -17.45
N ASP A 16 1.39 -6.95 -16.54
CA ASP A 16 0.00 -6.62 -16.19
C ASP A 16 -0.13 -5.40 -15.25
N LEU A 17 0.99 -4.83 -14.80
CA LEU A 17 1.08 -3.69 -13.89
C LEU A 17 0.35 -3.93 -12.55
N ARG A 18 0.27 -5.20 -12.10
CA ARG A 18 -0.41 -5.56 -10.84
C ARG A 18 0.52 -6.19 -9.82
N THR A 19 1.72 -6.60 -10.21
CA THR A 19 2.69 -7.25 -9.31
C THR A 19 3.98 -6.45 -9.27
N MET A 20 4.50 -6.28 -8.06
CA MET A 20 5.75 -5.59 -7.79
C MET A 20 6.67 -6.50 -6.98
N THR A 21 7.91 -6.64 -7.42
CA THR A 21 8.95 -7.44 -6.75
C THR A 21 10.22 -6.62 -6.60
N ARG A 22 10.82 -6.62 -5.40
CA ARG A 22 12.13 -6.01 -5.17
C ARG A 22 13.23 -7.01 -5.52
N THR A 23 14.10 -6.68 -6.46
CA THR A 23 15.17 -7.62 -6.90
C THR A 23 16.58 -7.21 -6.45
N GLY A 24 16.75 -6.00 -5.90
CA GLY A 24 18.05 -5.44 -5.53
C GLY A 24 18.91 -4.99 -6.72
N ALA A 25 18.51 -5.31 -7.96
CA ALA A 25 19.13 -4.79 -9.17
C ALA A 25 18.45 -3.48 -9.61
N SER A 26 19.23 -2.52 -10.12
CA SER A 26 18.70 -1.29 -10.70
C SER A 26 18.25 -1.53 -12.14
N HIS A 27 16.96 -1.34 -12.45
CA HIS A 27 16.39 -1.68 -13.77
C HIS A 27 16.41 -0.54 -14.80
N GLY A 28 17.19 0.52 -14.58
CA GLY A 28 17.39 1.57 -15.60
C GLY A 28 16.13 2.34 -15.98
N HIS A 29 15.16 2.44 -15.05
CA HIS A 29 13.97 3.29 -15.23
C HIS A 29 14.41 4.74 -15.54
N PRO A 30 13.83 5.41 -16.55
CA PRO A 30 14.15 6.80 -16.83
C PRO A 30 13.88 7.66 -15.60
N HIS A 31 14.77 8.61 -15.31
CA HIS A 31 14.57 9.55 -14.21
C HIS A 31 13.26 10.31 -14.44
N HIS A 32 12.38 10.29 -13.43
CA HIS A 32 11.08 10.93 -13.48
C HIS A 32 10.81 11.68 -12.16
N PRO A 33 10.22 12.88 -12.17
CA PRO A 33 10.03 13.67 -10.94
C PRO A 33 9.19 13.00 -9.84
N GLN A 34 8.37 12.02 -10.22
CA GLN A 34 7.51 11.26 -9.30
C GLN A 34 8.17 9.95 -8.82
N GLN A 35 9.36 9.62 -9.30
CA GLN A 35 10.06 8.39 -8.95
C GLN A 35 10.52 8.42 -7.50
N PHE A 36 10.23 7.36 -6.74
CA PHE A 36 10.87 7.16 -5.44
C PHE A 36 12.36 6.84 -5.65
N GLU A 37 13.26 7.65 -5.09
CA GLU A 37 14.70 7.52 -5.34
C GLU A 37 15.45 6.72 -4.26
N ARG A 38 14.90 6.67 -3.04
CA ARG A 38 15.56 6.03 -1.89
C ARG A 38 15.12 4.60 -1.67
N PHE A 39 13.88 4.28 -2.02
CA PHE A 39 13.11 3.25 -1.34
C PHE A 39 12.17 2.51 -2.28
N ALA A 40 12.03 1.18 -2.11
CA ALA A 40 11.27 0.27 -2.98
C ALA A 40 9.74 0.45 -2.89
N GLN A 41 9.27 1.61 -3.36
CA GLN A 41 7.87 2.06 -3.34
C GLN A 41 7.36 2.34 -4.76
N ALA A 42 6.05 2.23 -4.94
CA ALA A 42 5.35 2.68 -6.14
C ALA A 42 3.92 3.15 -5.78
N LEU A 43 3.39 4.06 -6.59
CA LEU A 43 1.98 4.47 -6.55
C LEU A 43 1.19 3.73 -7.62
N CYS A 44 -0.12 3.64 -7.41
CA CYS A 44 -1.06 3.34 -8.49
C CYS A 44 -1.27 4.56 -9.38
N ARG A 45 -1.55 4.31 -10.66
CA ARG A 45 -1.76 5.35 -11.69
C ARG A 45 -3.02 6.17 -11.47
N GLU A 46 -4.05 5.55 -10.91
CA GLU A 46 -5.35 6.18 -10.68
C GLU A 46 -5.39 6.79 -9.28
N SER A 47 -5.94 8.01 -9.21
CA SER A 47 -6.29 8.68 -7.96
C SER A 47 -7.79 8.71 -7.77
N PHE A 48 -8.22 8.64 -6.52
CA PHE A 48 -9.62 8.76 -6.17
C PHE A 48 -9.94 10.14 -5.62
N SER A 49 -11.01 10.75 -6.14
CA SER A 49 -11.49 12.08 -5.72
C SER A 49 -13.01 12.15 -5.46
N SER A 50 -13.72 11.02 -5.57
CA SER A 50 -15.15 10.87 -5.31
C SER A 50 -15.55 9.40 -5.25
N GLY A 51 -16.60 9.04 -4.52
CA GLY A 51 -17.22 7.71 -4.54
C GLY A 51 -16.60 6.67 -3.59
N HIS A 52 -17.00 5.42 -3.81
CA HIS A 52 -16.56 4.24 -3.05
C HIS A 52 -15.56 3.42 -3.87
N HIS A 53 -14.41 3.14 -3.29
CA HIS A 53 -13.35 2.36 -3.93
C HIS A 53 -12.92 1.23 -3.02
N TYR A 54 -12.74 0.05 -3.61
CA TYR A 54 -12.35 -1.18 -2.93
C TYR A 54 -11.19 -1.77 -3.73
N TRP A 55 -10.09 -2.11 -3.05
CA TRP A 55 -9.04 -2.87 -3.71
C TRP A 55 -8.36 -3.81 -2.71
N GLU A 56 -7.82 -4.91 -3.23
CA GLU A 56 -7.11 -5.90 -2.41
C GLU A 56 -5.65 -5.98 -2.79
N VAL A 57 -4.80 -6.03 -1.76
CA VAL A 57 -3.35 -6.20 -1.92
C VAL A 57 -2.84 -7.34 -1.04
N ASP A 58 -1.86 -8.07 -1.56
CA ASP A 58 -0.94 -8.83 -0.71
C ASP A 58 -0.03 -7.83 0.03
N VAL A 59 0.62 -8.25 1.12
CA VAL A 59 1.43 -7.37 1.99
C VAL A 59 2.79 -8.00 2.31
N GLY A 60 3.86 -7.20 2.26
CA GLY A 60 5.24 -7.58 2.58
C GLY A 60 5.91 -6.62 3.58
N ASP A 61 7.13 -6.91 4.01
CA ASP A 61 7.79 -6.25 5.15
C ASP A 61 8.51 -4.92 4.77
N ASP A 62 8.56 -3.91 5.68
CA ASP A 62 9.45 -2.69 5.79
C ASP A 62 9.45 -1.60 4.67
N GLN A 63 9.62 -0.25 4.82
CA GLN A 63 8.95 0.88 5.52
C GLN A 63 8.58 1.99 4.45
N TRP A 64 7.98 3.12 4.88
CA TRP A 64 8.04 4.52 4.32
C TRP A 64 6.78 5.19 3.75
N LEU A 65 5.67 4.48 3.51
CA LEU A 65 4.36 5.15 3.54
C LEU A 65 3.94 5.36 5.01
N GLY A 66 3.19 6.42 5.31
CA GLY A 66 2.73 6.72 6.68
C GLY A 66 3.69 7.55 7.55
N TRP A 67 4.86 7.94 7.05
CA TRP A 67 5.80 8.76 7.83
C TRP A 67 5.48 10.26 7.82
N SER A 68 4.63 10.69 6.88
CA SER A 68 4.11 12.06 6.80
C SER A 68 2.62 12.08 7.10
N ASP A 69 2.09 13.27 7.40
CA ASP A 69 0.64 13.49 7.57
C ASP A 69 -0.15 13.33 6.26
N ALA A 70 0.54 13.18 5.13
CA ALA A 70 -0.06 12.99 3.81
C ALA A 70 -0.31 11.53 3.45
N SER A 71 0.05 10.57 4.31
CA SER A 71 -0.07 9.15 4.00
C SER A 71 -0.50 8.31 5.20
N TRP A 72 -1.19 7.21 4.90
CA TRP A 72 -1.55 6.14 5.83
C TRP A 72 -1.06 4.83 5.26
N CYS A 73 -0.64 3.93 6.14
CA CYS A 73 0.07 2.73 5.75
C CYS A 73 -0.20 1.63 6.78
N LEU A 74 -0.67 0.48 6.31
CA LEU A 74 -0.75 -0.74 7.10
C LEU A 74 0.43 -1.64 6.73
N GLU A 75 1.32 -1.88 7.68
CA GLU A 75 2.43 -2.83 7.56
C GLU A 75 2.01 -4.17 8.16
N LYS A 76 2.35 -5.24 7.45
CA LYS A 76 2.40 -6.60 7.99
C LYS A 76 3.87 -7.04 8.01
N ARG A 77 4.33 -7.54 9.15
CA ARG A 77 5.62 -8.22 9.30
C ARG A 77 5.40 -9.54 10.00
N ASP A 78 5.62 -10.65 9.30
CA ASP A 78 5.19 -11.97 9.76
C ASP A 78 3.72 -11.93 10.21
N ASP A 79 3.42 -12.23 11.48
CA ASP A 79 2.07 -12.16 12.04
C ASP A 79 1.77 -10.86 12.81
N ASN A 80 2.70 -9.90 12.80
CA ASN A 80 2.53 -8.61 13.44
C ASN A 80 1.99 -7.57 12.45
N PHE A 81 1.06 -6.74 12.92
CA PHE A 81 0.47 -5.66 12.15
C PHE A 81 0.77 -4.32 12.82
N SER A 82 0.99 -3.29 12.01
CA SER A 82 1.15 -1.93 12.49
C SER A 82 0.55 -0.95 11.50
N VAL A 83 0.04 0.18 12.00
CA VAL A 83 -0.32 1.32 11.16
C VAL A 83 0.70 2.43 11.34
N PHE A 84 1.04 3.11 10.25
CA PHE A 84 1.89 4.28 10.22
C PHE A 84 1.11 5.48 9.72
N HIS A 85 1.19 6.58 10.47
CA HIS A 85 0.69 7.89 10.07
C HIS A 85 1.42 9.00 10.84
N GLY A 86 1.79 10.10 10.17
CA GLY A 86 2.42 11.26 10.83
C GLY A 86 3.73 10.93 11.55
N GLY A 87 4.45 9.90 11.09
CA GLY A 87 5.69 9.44 11.72
C GLY A 87 5.49 8.58 12.97
N VAL A 88 4.23 8.24 13.31
CA VAL A 88 3.88 7.39 14.44
C VAL A 88 3.57 5.98 13.95
N LYS A 89 4.30 4.99 14.47
CA LYS A 89 4.00 3.57 14.31
C LYS A 89 3.15 3.08 15.48
N THR A 90 1.96 2.56 15.19
CA THR A 90 1.06 1.98 16.18
C THR A 90 0.88 0.48 15.91
N ALA A 91 1.25 -0.36 16.87
CA ALA A 91 1.03 -1.80 16.78
C ALA A 91 -0.47 -2.14 16.87
N LEU A 92 -0.93 -3.06 16.02
CA LEU A 92 -2.32 -3.50 15.96
C LEU A 92 -2.44 -4.93 16.49
N SER A 93 -3.46 -5.17 17.32
CA SER A 93 -3.83 -6.52 17.75
C SER A 93 -4.83 -7.14 16.77
N VAL A 94 -4.34 -7.72 15.69
CA VAL A 94 -5.17 -8.44 14.72
C VAL A 94 -5.46 -9.84 15.26
N ARG A 95 -6.74 -10.13 15.52
CA ARG A 95 -7.18 -11.41 16.08
C ARG A 95 -7.61 -12.37 14.96
N GLY A 96 -7.67 -13.66 15.31
CA GLY A 96 -8.16 -14.72 14.43
C GLY A 96 -7.05 -15.37 13.59
N ALA A 97 -7.08 -16.70 13.56
CA ALA A 97 -6.19 -17.53 12.75
C ALA A 97 -6.93 -18.07 11.51
N PRO A 98 -6.26 -18.22 10.36
CA PRO A 98 -4.86 -17.85 10.10
C PRO A 98 -4.68 -16.33 9.99
N SER A 99 -3.44 -15.87 10.16
CA SER A 99 -3.04 -14.48 9.88
C SER A 99 -3.44 -14.08 8.45
N PRO A 100 -4.03 -12.89 8.24
CA PRO A 100 -4.55 -12.52 6.94
C PRO A 100 -3.39 -12.33 5.95
N ARG A 101 -3.45 -13.08 4.84
CA ARG A 101 -2.51 -12.93 3.72
C ARG A 101 -2.88 -11.82 2.75
N ARG A 102 -4.16 -11.46 2.73
CA ARG A 102 -4.73 -10.43 1.88
C ARG A 102 -5.44 -9.38 2.69
N ILE A 103 -5.13 -8.13 2.40
CA ILE A 103 -5.72 -6.95 3.03
C ILE A 103 -6.54 -6.24 1.98
N GLY A 104 -7.80 -5.99 2.31
CA GLY A 104 -8.61 -5.10 1.52
C GLY A 104 -8.57 -3.69 2.08
N LEU A 105 -8.64 -2.71 1.19
CA LEU A 105 -8.69 -1.30 1.48
C LEU A 105 -9.99 -0.73 0.93
N HIS A 106 -10.70 0.00 1.77
CA HIS A 106 -11.93 0.69 1.40
C HIS A 106 -11.79 2.18 1.68
N LEU A 107 -12.01 2.97 0.64
CA LEU A 107 -12.03 4.43 0.70
C LEU A 107 -13.45 4.90 0.39
N HIS A 108 -14.05 5.60 1.35
CA HIS A 108 -15.25 6.40 1.13
C HIS A 108 -14.85 7.86 1.25
N TRP A 109 -14.69 8.51 0.10
CA TRP A 109 -14.09 9.83 -0.02
C TRP A 109 -14.90 10.91 0.72
N GLU A 110 -16.18 11.02 0.39
CA GLU A 110 -17.08 12.05 0.90
C GLU A 110 -17.34 11.86 2.40
N GLY A 111 -17.47 10.60 2.83
CA GLY A 111 -17.61 10.24 4.24
C GLY A 111 -16.32 10.29 5.05
N GLY A 112 -15.18 10.56 4.40
CA GLY A 112 -13.89 10.71 5.07
C GLY A 112 -13.41 9.43 5.76
N LEU A 113 -13.68 8.26 5.18
CA LEU A 113 -13.32 6.97 5.77
C LEU A 113 -12.26 6.27 4.91
N LEU A 114 -11.15 5.89 5.54
CA LEU A 114 -10.20 4.90 5.01
C LEU A 114 -10.17 3.71 5.98
N ALA A 115 -10.50 2.52 5.49
CA ALA A 115 -10.54 1.30 6.29
C ALA A 115 -9.69 0.19 5.68
N PHE A 116 -8.99 -0.54 6.53
CA PHE A 116 -8.26 -1.77 6.23
C PHE A 116 -9.04 -2.94 6.84
N TYR A 117 -9.26 -4.01 6.10
CA TYR A 117 -9.98 -5.19 6.58
C TYR A 117 -9.34 -6.48 6.09
N ARG A 118 -9.70 -7.56 6.79
CA ARG A 118 -9.41 -8.93 6.34
C ARG A 118 -10.26 -9.22 5.11
N ALA A 119 -9.64 -9.41 3.95
CA ALA A 119 -10.35 -9.63 2.69
C ALA A 119 -11.37 -10.78 2.77
N ASN A 120 -11.02 -11.86 3.47
CA ASN A 120 -11.83 -13.07 3.51
C ASN A 120 -13.10 -12.94 4.38
N SER A 121 -13.11 -12.06 5.37
CA SER A 121 -14.20 -11.96 6.36
C SER A 121 -14.83 -10.58 6.47
N MET A 122 -14.25 -9.58 5.80
CA MET A 122 -14.62 -8.16 5.92
C MET A 122 -14.51 -7.62 7.37
N GLU A 123 -13.76 -8.30 8.24
CA GLU A 123 -13.47 -7.80 9.59
C GLU A 123 -12.50 -6.63 9.52
N VAL A 124 -12.88 -5.50 10.13
CA VAL A 124 -12.06 -4.28 10.17
C VAL A 124 -10.81 -4.53 11.01
N ILE A 125 -9.66 -4.29 10.39
CA ILE A 125 -8.34 -4.32 11.04
C ILE A 125 -8.03 -2.96 11.63
N HIS A 126 -8.27 -1.90 10.85
CA HIS A 126 -8.05 -0.53 11.26
C HIS A 126 -8.90 0.43 10.42
N GLU A 127 -9.36 1.52 11.01
CA GLU A 127 -10.02 2.60 10.27
C GLU A 127 -9.55 3.97 10.71
N VAL A 128 -9.51 4.90 9.76
CA VAL A 128 -9.22 6.30 9.95
C VAL A 128 -10.40 7.12 9.44
N ARG A 129 -10.81 8.09 10.25
CA ARG A 129 -11.87 9.05 9.90
C ARG A 129 -11.30 10.46 9.85
N GLN A 130 -11.27 11.04 8.67
CA GLN A 130 -10.87 12.42 8.45
C GLN A 130 -11.35 12.94 7.09
N ARG A 131 -11.42 14.27 6.97
CA ARG A 131 -11.71 14.90 5.69
C ARG A 131 -10.47 14.90 4.80
N PHE A 132 -10.57 14.31 3.61
CA PHE A 132 -9.51 14.35 2.61
C PHE A 132 -9.60 15.62 1.77
N LEU A 133 -8.47 16.32 1.61
CA LEU A 133 -8.41 17.62 0.92
C LEU A 133 -7.77 17.54 -0.47
N GLN A 134 -7.04 16.46 -0.75
CA GLN A 134 -6.36 16.22 -2.02
C GLN A 134 -6.50 14.75 -2.38
N PRO A 135 -6.69 14.38 -3.66
CA PRO A 135 -6.90 13.01 -4.11
C PRO A 135 -5.94 12.01 -3.48
N LEU A 136 -6.47 10.85 -3.07
CA LEU A 136 -5.63 9.78 -2.54
C LEU A 136 -5.24 8.81 -3.65
N TYR A 137 -3.97 8.42 -3.60
CA TYR A 137 -3.41 7.40 -4.46
C TYR A 137 -3.17 6.15 -3.61
N PRO A 138 -3.63 4.97 -4.05
CA PRO A 138 -3.16 3.73 -3.47
C PRO A 138 -1.65 3.61 -3.64
N GLY A 139 -0.94 3.40 -2.53
CA GLY A 139 0.51 3.22 -2.51
C GLY A 139 0.87 1.89 -1.89
N MET A 140 1.93 1.26 -2.42
CA MET A 140 2.41 -0.04 -1.99
C MET A 140 3.94 -0.01 -1.87
N TRP A 141 4.49 -0.85 -1.00
CA TRP A 141 5.93 -1.06 -0.88
C TRP A 141 6.24 -2.52 -0.56
N VAL A 142 7.44 -2.96 -0.92
CA VAL A 142 7.96 -4.30 -0.62
C VAL A 142 9.41 -4.18 -0.19
N GLY A 143 9.73 -4.61 1.03
CA GLY A 143 11.10 -4.62 1.53
C GLY A 143 11.81 -5.96 1.31
N CYS A 144 11.11 -7.09 1.37
CA CYS A 144 11.71 -8.42 1.18
C CYS A 144 12.16 -8.64 -0.28
N LEU A 145 13.39 -9.11 -0.44
CA LEU A 145 13.93 -9.46 -1.75
C LEU A 145 13.19 -10.67 -2.32
N ASN A 146 12.79 -10.58 -3.58
CA ASN A 146 12.13 -11.64 -4.35
C ASN A 146 10.76 -12.09 -3.85
N GLU A 147 10.17 -11.40 -2.86
CA GLU A 147 8.79 -11.63 -2.43
C GLU A 147 7.85 -10.68 -3.18
N PRO A 148 6.89 -11.19 -3.97
CA PRO A 148 6.00 -10.34 -4.76
C PRO A 148 4.86 -9.78 -3.90
N LEU A 149 4.47 -8.55 -4.22
CA LEU A 149 3.24 -7.94 -3.71
C LEU A 149 2.32 -7.64 -4.89
N LYS A 150 1.07 -8.09 -4.77
CA LYS A 150 0.12 -8.13 -5.88
C LYS A 150 -1.18 -7.42 -5.55
N ILE A 151 -1.68 -6.65 -6.52
CA ILE A 151 -3.05 -6.15 -6.57
C ILE A 151 -3.93 -7.26 -7.12
N VAL A 152 -4.85 -7.76 -6.30
CA VAL A 152 -5.66 -8.94 -6.66
C VAL A 152 -7.03 -8.54 -7.21
N ASP A 153 -7.63 -7.48 -6.68
CA ASP A 153 -8.94 -6.97 -7.09
C ASP A 153 -8.96 -5.43 -7.08
N LEU A 154 -9.69 -4.83 -8.03
CA LEU A 154 -9.84 -3.37 -8.26
C LEU A 154 -11.31 -3.04 -8.55
#